data_AF-K1V3V3-F1
#
_entry.id   AF-K1V3V3-F1
#
_cell.length_a   1.000
_cell.length_b   1.000
_cell.length_c   1.000
_cell.angle_alpha   90.00
_cell.angle_beta   90.00
_cell.angle_gamma   90.00
#
_symmetry.space_group_name_H-M   'P 1'
#
loop_
_entity.id
_entity.type
_entity.pdbx_description
1 polymer ?
#
loop_
_entity_poly.entity_id
_entity_poly.type
_entity_poly.pdbx_seq_one_letter_code
_entity_poly.pdbx_strand_id
1 'polypeptide(L)' 'MHEVDKLYPVISTIPSGTGWEVQVVADEVQGYDAESYPPNLEHAYVYYMENKLNRWRND' A
#
# COMPACT_ATOMS: atom_id res chain seq x y z
N MET A 1 2.05 -5.93 -11.39
CA MET A 1 0.95 -5.69 -10.43
C MET A 1 0.95 -6.73 -9.32
N HIS A 2 0.97 -8.03 -9.65
CA HIS A 2 1.01 -9.19 -8.72
C HIS A 2 2.26 -9.36 -7.80
N GLU A 3 3.10 -8.33 -7.65
CA GLU A 3 4.29 -8.41 -6.79
C GLU A 3 4.23 -7.37 -5.67
N VAL A 4 3.71 -6.17 -5.95
CA VAL A 4 3.51 -5.12 -4.94
C VAL A 4 2.43 -5.52 -3.94
N ASP A 5 1.34 -6.15 -4.40
CA ASP A 5 0.25 -6.66 -3.55
C ASP A 5 0.68 -7.79 -2.60
N LYS A 6 1.72 -8.55 -2.98
CA LYS A 6 2.34 -9.58 -2.14
C LYS A 6 3.30 -9.02 -1.11
N LEU A 7 3.75 -7.78 -1.28
CA LEU A 7 4.72 -7.14 -0.39
C LEU A 7 4.04 -6.10 0.50
N TYR A 8 2.99 -5.44 0.01
CA TYR A 8 2.38 -4.29 0.63
C TYR A 8 0.85 -4.29 0.44
N PRO A 9 0.08 -3.84 1.47
CA PRO A 9 -1.32 -3.52 1.32
C PRO A 9 -1.53 -2.40 0.29
N VAL A 10 -2.11 -2.75 -0.86
CA VAL A 10 -2.50 -1.78 -1.89
C VAL A 10 -3.83 -1.14 -1.51
N ILE A 11 -3.82 0.19 -1.42
CA ILE A 11 -4.99 1.01 -1.10
C ILE A 11 -5.73 1.37 -2.38
N SER A 12 -4.99 1.88 -3.37
CA SER A 12 -5.57 2.42 -4.59
C SER A 12 -4.63 2.17 -5.77
N THR A 13 -5.24 1.98 -6.93
CA THR A 13 -4.52 1.97 -8.21
C THR A 13 -5.14 3.00 -9.14
N ILE A 14 -4.35 4.00 -9.51
CA ILE A 14 -4.82 5.14 -10.30
C ILE A 14 -4.20 5.02 -11.69
N PRO A 15 -5.00 4.93 -12.76
CA PRO A 15 -4.47 4.97 -14.12
C PRO A 15 -3.92 6.37 -14.40
N SER A 16 -2.67 6.42 -14.84
CA SER A 16 -1.94 7.65 -15.16
C SER A 16 -1.55 7.65 -16.64
N GLY A 17 -1.26 8.82 -17.21
CA GLY A 17 -0.94 8.97 -18.63
C GLY A 17 0.26 8.14 -19.13
N THR A 18 1.12 7.70 -18.20
CA THR A 18 2.32 6.91 -18.46
C THR A 18 2.30 5.51 -17.82
N GLY A 19 1.20 5.10 -17.18
CA GLY A 19 1.11 3.81 -16.50
C GLY A 19 0.10 3.77 -15.36
N TRP A 20 0.50 3.21 -14.23
CA TRP A 20 -0.32 3.10 -13.03
C TRP A 20 0.43 3.64 -11.82
N GLU A 21 -0.23 4.50 -11.06
CA GLU A 21 0.22 4.92 -9.75
C GLU A 21 -0.42 4.00 -8.70
N VAL A 22 0.39 3.44 -7.81
CA VAL A 22 -0.06 2.51 -6.77
C VAL A 22 0.18 3.17 -5.43
N GLN A 23 -0.87 3.26 -4.62
CA GLN A 23 -0.77 3.74 -3.25
C GLN A 23 -0.77 2.54 -2.30
N VAL A 24 0.23 2.48 -1.43
CA VAL A 24 0.41 1.40 -0.47
C VAL A 24 0.62 1.94 0.93
N VAL A 25 0.36 1.10 1.94
CA VAL A 25 0.73 1.40 3.32
C VAL A 25 1.93 0.56 3.74
N ALA A 26 3.06 1.19 4.03
CA ALA A 26 4.27 0.52 4.50
C ALA A 26 5.11 1.45 5.37
N ASP A 27 5.91 0.88 6.28
CA ASP A 27 6.91 1.66 7.04
C ASP A 27 8.08 2.08 6.13
N GLU A 28 8.43 1.24 5.16
CA GLU A 28 9.44 1.52 4.12
C GLU A 28 9.06 0.80 2.82
N VAL A 29 9.32 1.44 1.68
CA VAL A 29 9.19 0.83 0.35
C VAL A 29 10.60 0.57 -0.20
N GLN A 30 10.92 -0.69 -0.50
CA GLN A 30 12.23 -1.09 -1.02
C GLN A 30 12.11 -1.57 -2.47
N GLY A 31 13.00 -1.11 -3.33
CA GLY A 31 13.09 -1.56 -4.73
C GLY A 31 12.08 -0.90 -5.69
N TYR A 32 11.31 0.08 -5.24
CA TYR A 32 10.43 0.89 -6.08
C TYR A 32 10.76 2.38 -5.91
N ASP A 33 10.59 3.15 -6.99
CA ASP A 33 10.60 4.61 -6.91
C ASP A 33 9.29 5.07 -6.26
N ALA A 34 9.37 5.55 -5.03
CA ALA A 34 8.22 5.87 -4.20
C ALA A 34 8.44 7.21 -3.48
N GLU A 35 7.38 8.01 -3.43
CA GLU A 35 7.34 9.25 -2.66
C GLU A 35 6.40 9.13 -1.46
N SER A 36 6.73 9.82 -0.37
CA SER A 36 5.86 9.86 0.80
C SER A 36 4.60 10.64 0.48
N TYR A 37 3.44 10.00 0.64
CA TYR A 37 2.15 10.61 0.42
C TYR A 37 1.43 10.88 1.76
N PRO A 38 0.86 12.09 1.99
CA PRO A 38 0.13 12.39 3.21
C PRO A 38 -1.03 11.41 3.44
N PRO A 39 -1.09 10.70 4.58
CA PRO A 39 -2.13 9.74 4.82
C PRO A 39 -3.49 10.41 5.02
N ASN A 40 -4.55 9.80 4.47
CA ASN A 40 -5.94 10.17 4.73
C ASN A 40 -6.61 9.16 5.68
N LEU A 41 -7.92 9.31 5.91
CA LEU A 41 -8.68 8.42 6.80
C LEU A 41 -8.68 6.95 6.33
N GLU A 42 -8.71 6.71 5.02
CA GLU A 42 -8.66 5.37 4.45
C GLU A 42 -7.30 4.72 4.71
N HIS A 43 -6.20 5.47 4.54
CA HIS A 43 -4.84 4.98 4.81
C HIS A 43 -4.67 4.59 6.27
N ALA A 44 -5.19 5.41 7.20
CA ALA A 44 -5.16 5.12 8.62
C ALA A 44 -6.01 3.89 8.99
N TYR A 45 -7.18 3.74 8.38
CA TYR A 45 -8.05 2.59 8.60
C TYR A 45 -7.41 1.29 8.10
N VAL A 46 -6.88 1.27 6.87
CA VAL A 46 -6.20 0.11 6.30
C VAL A 46 -4.97 -0.26 7.12
N TYR A 47 -4.15 0.71 7.53
CA TYR A 47 -3.01 0.46 8.42
C TYR A 47 -3.45 -0.21 9.73
N TYR A 48 -4.49 0.32 10.37
CA TYR A 48 -5.00 -0.23 11.63
C TYR A 48 -5.51 -1.66 11.45
N MET A 49 -6.33 -1.91 10.42
CA MET A 49 -6.91 -3.22 10.17
C MET A 49 -5.85 -4.26 9.80
N GLU A 50 -4.86 -3.89 8.98
CA GLU A 50 -3.86 -4.85 8.49
C GLU A 50 -2.70 -5.04 9.47
N ASN A 51 -2.17 -3.97 10.09
CA ASN A 51 -1.01 -4.06 11.01
C ASN A 51 -1.38 -4.33 12.47
N LYS A 52 -2.55 -3.88 12.98
CA LYS A 52 -2.92 -4.13 14.38
C LYS A 52 -3.72 -5.40 14.58
N LEU A 53 -4.57 -5.78 13.62
CA LEU A 53 -5.37 -7.01 13.71
C LEU A 53 -4.69 -8.20 13.03
N ASN A 54 -3.48 -8.00 12.48
CA ASN A 54 -2.61 -9.03 11.92
C ASN A 54 -3.30 -9.93 10.87
N ARG A 55 -4.25 -9.36 10.14
CA ARG A 55 -5.09 -10.10 9.18
C ARG A 55 -4.31 -10.57 7.95
N TRP A 56 -3.12 -10.02 7.75
CA TRP A 56 -2.17 -10.42 6.71
C TRP A 56 -1.31 -11.64 7.08
N ARG A 57 -1.09 -11.94 8.38
CA ARG A 57 -0.34 -13.13 8.83
C ARG A 57 -1.24 -14.33 9.16
N ASN A 58 -2.32 -14.53 8.39
CA ASN A 58 -2.96 -15.84 8.41
C ASN A 58 -2.28 -16.71 7.35
N ASP A 59 -1.66 -17.80 7.83
CA ASP A 59 -0.95 -18.84 7.08
C ASP A 59 -1.68 -19.33 5.82
#